data_AF-A0A686CL33-F1
#
_entry.id   AF-A0A686CL33-F1
#
_cell.length_a   1.000
_cell.length_b   1.000
_cell.length_c   1.000
_cell.angle_alpha   90.00
_cell.angle_beta   90.00
_cell.angle_gamma   90.00
#
_symmetry.space_group_name_H-M   'P 1'
#
loop_
_entity.id
_entity.type
_entity.pdbx_description
1 polymer ?
#
loop_
_entity_poly.entity_id
_entity_poly.type
_entity_poly.pdbx_seq_one_letter_code
_entity_poly.pdbx_strand_id
1 'polypeptide(L)'
;MEKLKTNINNIYKDDLDLAKKERREPFYILVGYELTTGLLNVIERNPNQNVSISSILDYYKMDTQELYDFVIQNRPEIPEFFSMVAFSLETFADVQEYNFRLLNFILSKESKVNWRSRKQIAGAKEII
;
A
#
# COMPACT_ATOMS: atom_id res chain seq x y z
N MET A 1 -1.63 1.19 -14.87
CA MET A 1 -0.77 0.24 -14.14
C MET A 1 0.54 0.88 -13.71
N GLU A 2 1.40 1.34 -14.63
CA GLU A 2 2.71 1.97 -14.32
C GLU A 2 2.63 3.11 -13.28
N LYS A 3 1.53 3.87 -13.31
CA LYS A 3 1.27 4.95 -12.34
C LYS A 3 1.06 4.47 -10.89
N LEU A 4 0.42 3.31 -10.67
CA LEU A 4 0.13 2.82 -9.30
C LEU A 4 1.40 2.32 -8.61
N LYS A 5 2.18 1.49 -9.31
CA LYS A 5 3.47 1.00 -8.82
C LYS A 5 4.42 2.16 -8.53
N THR A 6 4.48 3.14 -9.44
CA THR A 6 5.25 4.38 -9.23
C THR A 6 4.78 5.15 -7.99
N ASN A 7 3.47 5.28 -7.79
CA ASN A 7 2.92 5.94 -6.61
C ASN A 7 3.31 5.22 -5.31
N ILE A 8 3.15 3.90 -5.26
CA ILE A 8 3.55 3.07 -4.11
C ILE A 8 5.05 3.24 -3.83
N ASN A 9 5.90 3.14 -4.85
CA ASN A 9 7.34 3.32 -4.69
C ASN A 9 7.70 4.69 -4.09
N ASN A 10 7.04 5.75 -4.57
CA ASN A 10 7.29 7.10 -4.06
C ASN A 10 6.84 7.25 -2.60
N ILE A 11 5.70 6.66 -2.24
CA ILE A 11 5.17 6.68 -0.87
C ILE A 11 6.17 6.08 0.12
N TYR A 12 6.64 4.86 -0.16
CA TYR A 12 7.57 4.17 0.73
C TYR A 12 8.94 4.86 0.77
N LYS A 13 9.38 5.46 -0.35
CA LYS A 13 10.61 6.24 -0.40
C LYS A 13 10.53 7.49 0.48
N ASP A 14 9.45 8.26 0.40
CA ASP A 14 9.26 9.47 1.19
C ASP A 14 9.23 9.16 2.69
N ASP A 15 8.52 8.09 3.07
CA ASP A 15 8.40 7.66 4.46
C ASP A 15 9.74 7.11 5.02
N LEU A 16 10.48 6.35 4.20
CA LEU A 16 11.82 5.87 4.53
C LEU A 16 12.81 7.03 4.72
N ASP A 17 12.75 8.06 3.87
CA ASP A 17 13.60 9.25 3.97
C ASP A 17 13.28 10.06 5.25
N LEU A 18 12.01 10.11 5.64
CA LEU A 18 11.58 10.72 6.91
C LEU A 18 12.12 9.93 8.11
N ALA A 19 11.93 8.60 8.13
CA ALA A 19 12.39 7.75 9.22
C ALA A 19 13.91 7.84 9.43
N LYS A 20 14.69 7.89 8.34
CA LYS A 20 16.15 8.10 8.39
C LYS A 20 16.53 9.44 9.00
N LYS A 21 15.85 10.53 8.63
CA LYS A 21 16.08 11.86 9.23
C LYS A 21 15.78 11.88 10.72
N GLU A 22 14.74 11.16 11.14
CA GLU A 22 14.31 11.06 12.53
C GLU A 22 15.04 9.98 13.35
N ARG A 23 16.03 9.28 12.75
CA ARG A 23 16.77 8.15 13.37
C ARG A 23 15.86 7.04 13.91
N ARG A 24 14.73 6.80 13.25
CA ARG A 24 13.81 5.68 13.56
C ARG A 24 14.22 4.41 12.83
N GLU A 25 13.72 3.28 13.29
CA GLU A 25 13.95 1.99 12.63
C GLU A 25 13.15 1.88 11.32
N PRO A 26 13.81 1.66 10.17
CA PRO A 26 13.14 1.61 8.86
C PRO A 26 12.48 0.25 8.58
N PHE A 27 12.53 -0.69 9.53
CA PHE A 27 12.14 -2.08 9.33
C PHE A 27 10.70 -2.22 8.79
N TYR A 28 9.71 -1.65 9.48
CA TYR A 28 8.29 -1.75 9.09
C TYR A 28 7.98 -1.14 7.72
N ILE A 29 8.76 -0.14 7.30
CA ILE A 29 8.63 0.55 6.01
C ILE A 29 9.15 -0.35 4.89
N LEU A 30 10.33 -0.94 5.08
CA LEU A 30 10.96 -1.81 4.10
C LEU A 30 10.18 -3.10 3.90
N VAL A 31 9.79 -3.75 5.00
CA VAL A 31 8.97 -4.96 4.96
C VAL A 31 7.57 -4.67 4.40
N GLY A 32 7.01 -3.52 4.78
CA GLY A 32 5.73 -3.05 4.26
C GLY A 32 5.71 -2.82 2.76
N TYR A 33 6.80 -2.30 2.21
CA TYR A 33 6.99 -2.11 0.78
C TYR A 33 7.01 -3.45 0.03
N GLU A 34 7.72 -4.43 0.57
CA GLU A 34 7.78 -5.80 0.05
C GLU A 34 6.38 -6.45 0.04
N LEU A 35 5.63 -6.34 1.14
CA LEU A 35 4.24 -6.80 1.23
C LEU A 35 3.34 -6.16 0.18
N THR A 36 3.34 -4.83 0.13
CA THR A 36 2.47 -4.08 -0.78
C THR A 36 2.76 -4.41 -2.23
N THR A 37 4.04 -4.54 -2.59
CA THR A 37 4.46 -4.85 -3.96
C THR A 37 4.10 -6.27 -4.35
N GLY A 38 4.28 -7.23 -3.44
CA GLY A 38 3.87 -8.61 -3.71
C GLY A 38 2.34 -8.75 -3.84
N LEU A 39 1.56 -8.06 -3.00
CA LEU A 39 0.08 -8.04 -3.13
C LEU A 39 -0.37 -7.40 -4.44
N LEU A 40 0.28 -6.30 -4.85
CA LEU A 40 0.02 -5.69 -6.16
C LEU A 40 0.27 -6.68 -7.30
N ASN A 41 1.39 -7.41 -7.25
CA ASN A 41 1.72 -8.42 -8.26
C ASN A 41 0.66 -9.55 -8.33
N VAL A 42 0.05 -9.94 -7.20
CA VAL A 42 -1.08 -10.89 -7.23
C VAL A 42 -2.26 -10.33 -8.01
N ILE A 43 -2.67 -9.10 -7.70
CA ILE A 43 -3.84 -8.46 -8.32
C ILE A 43 -3.61 -8.32 -9.82
N GLU A 44 -2.40 -7.90 -10.23
CA GLU A 44 -2.04 -7.72 -11.65
C GLU A 44 -2.07 -9.03 -12.46
N ARG A 45 -1.88 -10.20 -11.82
CA ARG A 45 -2.01 -11.51 -12.48
C ARG A 45 -3.45 -11.92 -12.72
N ASN A 46 -4.41 -11.33 -12.01
CA ASN A 46 -5.81 -11.66 -12.17
C ASN A 46 -6.45 -10.69 -13.20
N PRO A 47 -6.70 -11.12 -14.44
CA PRO A 47 -7.17 -10.24 -15.52
C PRO A 47 -8.55 -9.64 -15.25
N ASN A 48 -9.28 -10.19 -14.28
CA ASN A 48 -10.63 -9.73 -13.90
C ASN A 48 -10.62 -8.78 -12.70
N GLN A 49 -9.47 -8.56 -12.05
CA GLN A 49 -9.37 -7.64 -10.92
C GLN A 49 -8.93 -6.25 -11.36
N ASN A 50 -9.67 -5.23 -10.94
CA ASN A 50 -9.28 -3.85 -11.15
C ASN A 50 -8.14 -3.49 -10.19
N VAL A 51 -7.00 -3.07 -10.75
CA VAL A 51 -5.79 -2.71 -10.01
C VAL A 51 -5.93 -1.30 -9.43
N SER A 52 -6.04 -1.19 -8.11
CA SER A 52 -6.17 0.08 -7.38
C SER A 52 -5.63 -0.01 -5.95
N ILE A 53 -5.38 1.13 -5.30
CA ILE A 53 -4.98 1.15 -3.87
C ILE A 53 -6.07 0.50 -2.99
N SER A 54 -7.35 0.71 -3.31
CA SER A 54 -8.45 0.10 -2.57
C SER A 54 -8.38 -1.43 -2.63
N SER A 55 -8.05 -1.99 -3.79
CA SER A 55 -7.91 -3.44 -3.98
C SER A 55 -6.76 -4.03 -3.14
N ILE A 56 -5.69 -3.27 -2.94
CA ILE A 56 -4.59 -3.65 -2.03
C ILE A 56 -5.04 -3.57 -0.58
N LEU A 57 -5.76 -2.51 -0.20
CA LEU A 57 -6.26 -2.33 1.16
C LEU A 57 -7.23 -3.43 1.60
N ASP A 58 -7.95 -4.06 0.68
CA ASP A 58 -8.82 -5.18 1.00
C ASP A 58 -8.04 -6.39 1.54
N TYR A 59 -6.81 -6.64 1.06
CA TYR A 59 -5.91 -7.64 1.66
C TYR A 59 -5.50 -7.24 3.07
N TYR A 60 -5.16 -5.96 3.29
CA TYR A 60 -4.79 -5.48 4.62
C TYR A 60 -5.94 -5.50 5.64
N LYS A 61 -7.20 -5.64 5.21
CA LYS A 61 -8.37 -5.81 6.09
C LYS A 61 -8.61 -7.27 6.50
N MET A 62 -7.97 -8.24 5.85
CA MET A 62 -8.08 -9.64 6.23
C MET A 62 -7.59 -9.85 7.66
N ASP A 63 -8.04 -10.94 8.28
CA ASP A 63 -7.44 -11.39 9.54
C ASP A 63 -5.93 -11.60 9.34
N THR A 64 -5.14 -11.28 10.36
CA THR A 64 -3.67 -11.38 10.25
C THR A 64 -3.22 -12.79 9.90
N GLN A 65 -3.85 -13.82 10.47
CA GLN A 65 -3.53 -15.21 10.15
C GLN A 65 -3.90 -15.52 8.69
N GLU A 66 -5.07 -15.07 8.24
CA GLU A 66 -5.53 -15.28 6.87
C GLU A 66 -4.56 -14.65 5.85
N LEU A 67 -4.15 -13.41 6.07
CA LEU A 67 -3.20 -12.72 5.20
C LEU A 67 -1.81 -13.39 5.24
N TYR A 68 -1.37 -13.83 6.42
CA TYR A 68 -0.09 -14.50 6.59
C TYR A 68 -0.05 -15.85 5.84
N ASP A 69 -1.10 -16.66 5.99
CA ASP A 69 -1.24 -17.94 5.29
C ASP A 69 -1.27 -17.74 3.77
N PHE A 70 -1.99 -16.71 3.31
CA PHE A 70 -2.00 -16.32 1.90
C PHE A 70 -0.61 -15.96 1.38
N VAL A 71 0.17 -15.17 2.13
CA VAL A 71 1.55 -14.79 1.76
C VAL A 71 2.44 -16.03 1.67
N ILE A 72 2.33 -16.96 2.63
CA ILE A 72 3.10 -18.22 2.61
C ILE A 72 2.78 -19.05 1.37
N GLN A 73 1.50 -19.20 1.03
CA GLN A 73 1.06 -20.00 -0.12
C GLN A 73 1.54 -19.41 -1.46
N ASN A 74 1.58 -18.08 -1.58
CA ASN A 74 1.96 -17.38 -2.81
C ASN A 74 3.46 -17.06 -2.92
N ARG A 75 4.24 -17.27 -1.84
CA ARG A 75 5.68 -16.98 -1.76
C ARG A 75 6.48 -17.54 -2.94
N PRO A 76 6.32 -18.81 -3.38
CA PRO A 76 7.17 -19.37 -4.43
C PRO A 76 7.10 -18.60 -5.75
N GLU A 77 5.98 -17.92 -5.99
CA GLU A 77 5.73 -17.22 -7.24
C GLU A 77 5.94 -15.70 -7.13
N ILE A 78 6.13 -15.16 -5.92
CA ILE A 78 6.21 -13.72 -5.64
C ILE A 78 7.46 -13.44 -4.79
N PRO A 79 8.60 -13.13 -5.43
CA PRO A 79 9.87 -12.97 -4.73
C PRO A 79 9.87 -11.81 -3.73
N GLU A 80 9.01 -10.82 -3.91
CA GLU A 80 8.86 -9.69 -2.99
C GLU A 80 8.27 -10.09 -1.62
N PHE A 81 7.74 -11.29 -1.45
CA PHE A 81 7.30 -11.78 -0.14
C PHE A 81 8.43 -12.38 0.71
N PHE A 82 9.67 -12.39 0.20
CA PHE A 82 10.77 -13.15 0.79
C PHE A 82 11.14 -12.75 2.23
N SER A 83 11.21 -11.46 2.56
CA SER A 83 11.61 -11.05 3.92
C SER A 83 10.55 -11.36 4.97
N MET A 84 9.27 -11.39 4.59
CA MET A 84 8.14 -11.46 5.52
C MET A 84 7.93 -12.81 6.20
N VAL A 85 8.26 -13.90 5.50
CA VAL A 85 8.00 -15.26 5.99
C VAL A 85 8.92 -15.64 7.15
N ALA A 86 9.99 -14.88 7.37
CA ALA A 86 10.91 -15.09 8.50
C ALA A 86 10.40 -14.48 9.83
N PHE A 87 9.30 -13.72 9.81
CA PHE A 87 8.81 -13.03 10.99
C PHE A 87 7.79 -13.86 11.78
N SER A 88 7.69 -13.57 13.09
CA SER A 88 6.58 -14.07 13.90
C SER A 88 5.26 -13.47 13.43
N LEU A 89 4.15 -14.15 13.73
CA LEU A 89 2.82 -13.64 13.41
C LEU A 89 2.54 -12.28 14.08
N GLU A 90 3.10 -12.04 15.27
CA GLU A 90 3.01 -10.74 15.98
C GLU A 90 3.69 -9.63 15.19
N THR A 91 4.94 -9.83 14.76
CA THR A 91 5.65 -8.84 13.93
C THR A 91 4.95 -8.64 12.59
N PHE A 92 4.35 -9.70 12.02
CA PHE A 92 3.55 -9.58 10.80
C PHE A 92 2.30 -8.72 11.02
N ALA A 93 1.61 -8.86 12.16
CA ALA A 93 0.47 -8.04 12.55
C ALA A 93 0.86 -6.55 12.62
N ASP A 94 1.99 -6.24 13.25
CA ASP A 94 2.51 -4.87 13.38
C ASP A 94 2.80 -4.25 12.00
N VAL A 95 3.43 -5.02 11.11
CA VAL A 95 3.67 -4.63 9.72
C VAL A 95 2.34 -4.39 9.00
N GLN A 96 1.39 -5.32 9.10
CA GLN A 96 0.08 -5.19 8.46
C GLN A 96 -0.63 -3.91 8.91
N GLU A 97 -0.70 -3.66 10.22
CA GLU A 97 -1.37 -2.49 10.78
C GLU A 97 -0.68 -1.19 10.35
N TYR A 98 0.65 -1.13 10.44
CA TYR A 98 1.41 0.04 10.03
C TYR A 98 1.13 0.41 8.57
N ASN A 99 1.19 -0.58 7.68
CA ASN A 99 1.01 -0.38 6.25
C ASN A 99 -0.42 -0.04 5.88
N PHE A 100 -1.40 -0.65 6.55
CA PHE A 100 -2.81 -0.27 6.41
C PHE A 100 -3.02 1.21 6.74
N ARG A 101 -2.43 1.71 7.85
CA ARG A 101 -2.53 3.11 8.24
C ARG A 101 -1.85 4.04 7.23
N LEU A 102 -0.66 3.69 6.77
CA LEU A 102 0.10 4.46 5.77
C LEU A 102 -0.70 4.63 4.47
N LEU A 103 -1.16 3.52 3.89
CA LEU A 103 -1.90 3.53 2.62
C LEU A 103 -3.28 4.23 2.74
N ASN A 104 -3.99 4.05 3.86
CA ASN A 104 -5.25 4.77 4.10
C ASN A 104 -5.07 6.28 4.27
N PHE A 105 -4.03 6.70 5.00
CA PHE A 105 -3.73 8.11 5.18
C PHE A 105 -3.52 8.81 3.84
N ILE A 106 -2.87 8.12 2.90
CA ILE A 106 -2.57 8.63 1.57
C ILE A 106 -3.83 8.72 0.71
N LEU A 107 -4.68 7.69 0.70
CA LEU A 107 -6.00 7.78 0.06
C LEU A 107 -6.81 8.96 0.60
N SER A 108 -6.75 9.19 1.91
CA SER A 108 -7.43 10.33 2.55
C SER A 108 -6.84 11.68 2.13
N LYS A 109 -5.54 11.74 1.80
CA LYS A 109 -4.87 12.96 1.31
C LYS A 109 -5.09 13.19 -0.19
N GLU A 110 -5.01 12.15 -1.02
CA GLU A 110 -5.30 12.25 -2.45
C GLU A 110 -6.77 12.65 -2.69
N SER A 111 -7.72 12.05 -1.95
CA SER A 111 -9.12 12.51 -1.94
C SER A 111 -9.27 13.94 -1.44
N LYS A 112 -8.41 14.37 -0.49
CA LYS A 112 -8.35 15.76 0.00
C LYS A 112 -7.82 16.77 -1.03
N VAL A 113 -6.86 16.37 -1.85
CA VAL A 113 -6.37 17.21 -2.95
C VAL A 113 -7.40 17.26 -4.09
N ASN A 114 -8.09 16.13 -4.35
CA ASN A 114 -9.10 16.04 -5.42
C ASN A 114 -10.39 16.84 -5.15
N TRP A 115 -10.83 17.04 -3.89
CA TRP A 115 -12.01 17.91 -3.63
C TRP A 115 -11.71 19.40 -3.81
N ARG A 116 -10.48 19.85 -3.55
CA ARG A 116 -10.09 21.25 -3.81
C ARG A 116 -10.09 21.56 -5.30
N SER A 117 -9.65 20.63 -6.15
CA SER A 117 -9.71 20.79 -7.61
C SER A 117 -11.13 20.66 -8.17
N ARG A 118 -11.98 19.79 -7.61
CA ARG A 118 -13.38 19.66 -8.08
C ARG A 118 -14.26 20.87 -7.73
N LYS A 119 -14.03 21.56 -6.61
CA LYS A 119 -14.74 22.81 -6.29
C LYS A 119 -14.38 23.98 -7.22
N GLN A 120 -13.20 23.98 -7.85
CA GLN A 120 -12.85 24.98 -8.86
C GLN A 120 -13.49 24.71 -10.22
N ILE A 121 -13.69 23.44 -10.58
CA ILE A 121 -14.31 23.06 -11.86
C ILE A 121 -15.85 23.23 -11.80
N ALA A 122 -16.46 23.04 -10.63
CA ALA A 122 -17.90 23.27 -10.43
C ALA A 122 -18.29 24.75 -10.31
N GLY A 123 -17.33 25.67 -10.12
CA GLY A 123 -17.57 27.11 -10.05
C GLY A 123 -17.39 27.86 -11.38
N ALA A 124 -17.05 27.17 -12.47
CA ALA A 124 -16.76 27.78 -13.77
C ALA A 124 -17.84 27.48 -14.83
N LYS A 125 -19.10 27.33 -14.41
CA LYS A 125 -20.26 27.34 -15.31
C LYS A 125 -21.35 28.21 -14.70
N GLU A 126 -21.23 29.51 -14.95
CA GLU A 126 -22.34 30.44 -15.21
C GLU A 126 -21.74 31.84 -15.34
N ILE A 127 -21.33 32.23 -16.55
CA ILE A 127 -21.57 33.57 -17.07
C ILE A 127 -21.81 33.40 -18.58
N ILE A 128 -23.04 33.71 -18.99
CA ILE A 128 -23.50 33.89 -20.37
C ILE A 128 -22.92 35.19 -20.90
#